data_AF-A0A368GGK6-F1
#
_entry.id   AF-A0A368GGK6-F1
#
_cell.length_a   1.000
_cell.length_b   1.000
_cell.length_c   1.000
_cell.angle_alpha   90.00
_cell.angle_beta   90.00
_cell.angle_gamma   90.00
#
_symmetry.space_group_name_H-M   'P 1'
#
loop_
_entity.id
_entity.type
_entity.pdbx_description
1 polymer ?
#
loop_
_entity_poly.entity_id
_entity_poly.type
_entity_poly.pdbx_seq_one_letter_code
_entity_poly.pdbx_strand_id
1 'polypeptide(L)'
;MARKAGGLAAITAGQPVVEHKSGIMAAIRAIFRSSGLHIGLVITCMIYIYMGAIIFRYLEHPHEIEIREETSVRFEELQQRFLRDVEEMKDTLDADEYGFNATLDVLINNYLENLFKSFDNPIARNYFDSLFYNDGEYVDLWTMDSSVLFTATTLVPVGLNVHYTENLTFYQYHRKHVQAEEELIRHLFYKLGRVAA
;
A
#
# COMPACT_ATOMS: atom_id res chain seq x y z
N MET A 1 61.64 20.13 39.69
CA MET A 1 60.66 20.00 38.58
C MET A 1 59.64 18.92 38.95
N ALA A 2 58.47 19.31 39.48
CA ALA A 2 57.45 18.37 39.93
C ALA A 2 56.60 17.89 38.75
N ARG A 3 56.59 16.57 38.50
CA ARG A 3 55.75 15.94 37.49
C ARG A 3 54.30 15.96 37.97
N LYS A 4 53.38 16.52 37.18
CA LYS A 4 51.93 16.45 37.41
C LYS A 4 51.50 14.98 37.44
N ALA A 5 51.15 14.48 38.61
CA ALA A 5 50.56 13.17 38.78
C ALA A 5 49.13 13.20 38.21
N GLY A 6 48.94 12.65 37.02
CA GLY A 6 47.62 12.45 36.43
C GLY A 6 47.12 11.04 36.73
N GLY A 7 45.89 10.92 37.19
CA GLY A 7 45.19 9.64 37.39
C GLY A 7 45.48 8.96 38.73
N LEU A 8 44.42 8.57 39.44
CA LEU A 8 44.35 8.01 40.80
C LEU A 8 45.01 8.83 41.94
N ALA A 9 46.26 9.27 41.81
CA ALA A 9 46.97 10.02 42.85
C ALA A 9 46.29 11.36 43.20
N ALA A 10 45.63 12.00 42.23
CA ALA A 10 44.87 13.23 42.46
C ALA A 10 43.55 12.97 43.23
N ILE A 11 43.00 11.76 43.15
CA ILE A 11 41.75 11.35 43.81
C ILE A 11 42.02 11.07 45.30
N THR A 12 43.14 10.43 45.62
CA THR A 12 43.59 10.22 47.01
C THR A 12 44.04 11.51 47.69
N ALA A 13 44.47 12.51 46.91
CA ALA A 13 44.91 13.81 47.41
C ALA A 13 43.76 14.82 47.68
N GLY A 14 42.50 14.39 47.54
CA GLY A 14 41.33 15.22 47.88
C GLY A 14 41.12 16.44 46.98
N GLN A 15 41.71 16.46 45.77
CA GLN A 15 41.47 17.55 44.83
C GLN A 15 40.03 17.47 44.28
N PRO A 16 39.32 18.60 44.10
CA PRO A 16 37.98 18.57 43.55
C PRO A 16 38.02 17.96 42.15
N VAL A 17 37.35 16.81 42.01
CA VAL A 17 37.16 16.14 40.72
C VAL A 17 36.35 17.09 39.85
N VAL A 18 36.98 17.65 38.82
CA VAL A 18 36.29 18.45 37.81
C VAL A 18 35.42 17.49 37.02
N GLU A 19 34.15 17.40 37.41
CA GLU A 19 33.13 16.62 36.72
C GLU A 19 32.89 17.27 35.36
N HIS A 20 33.58 16.77 34.33
CA HIS A 20 33.36 17.24 32.97
C HIS A 20 31.99 16.69 32.55
N LYS A 21 30.93 17.48 32.73
CA LYS A 21 29.63 17.27 32.07
C LYS A 21 29.91 17.25 30.56
N SER A 22 30.26 16.08 30.02
CA SER A 22 30.24 15.81 28.60
C SER A 22 28.78 15.87 28.20
N GLY A 23 28.36 17.09 27.84
CA GLY A 23 27.01 17.37 27.42
C GLY A 23 26.61 16.36 26.35
N ILE A 24 25.39 15.86 26.46
CA ILE A 24 24.79 14.84 25.59
C ILE A 24 25.10 15.10 24.09
N MET A 25 25.24 16.37 23.68
CA MET A 25 25.71 16.77 22.34
C MET A 25 27.11 16.26 21.93
N ALA A 26 28.07 16.16 22.85
CA ALA A 26 29.41 15.63 22.57
C ALA A 26 29.39 14.12 22.35
N ALA A 27 28.54 13.40 23.11
CA ALA A 27 28.29 11.97 22.90
C ALA A 27 27.55 11.72 21.57
N ILE A 28 26.52 12.51 21.26
CA ILE A 28 25.80 12.47 19.98
C ILE A 28 26.77 12.74 18.80
N ARG A 29 27.66 13.73 18.92
CA ARG A 29 28.68 14.04 17.90
C ARG A 29 29.67 12.90 17.69
N ALA A 30 30.05 12.19 18.76
CA ALA A 30 30.94 11.03 18.67
C ALA A 30 30.26 9.83 17.99
N ILE A 31 28.98 9.59 18.29
CA ILE A 31 28.16 8.55 17.64
C ILE A 31 27.96 8.88 16.15
N PHE A 32 27.63 10.13 15.81
CA PHE A 32 27.50 10.58 14.42
C PHE A 32 28.79 10.42 13.61
N ARG A 33 29.98 10.47 14.23
CA ARG A 33 31.25 10.33 13.53
C ARG A 33 31.56 8.88 13.09
N SER A 34 31.02 7.89 13.81
CA SER A 34 31.18 6.46 13.47
C SER A 34 29.97 5.90 12.74
N SER A 35 28.75 6.31 13.13
CA SER A 35 27.50 5.85 12.55
C SER A 35 27.00 6.73 11.41
N GLY A 36 27.62 7.89 11.16
CA GLY A 36 27.18 8.85 10.14
C GLY A 36 27.19 8.30 8.72
N LEU A 37 28.11 7.39 8.40
CA LEU A 37 28.12 6.72 7.09
C LEU A 37 26.92 5.77 6.95
N HIS A 38 26.60 5.00 7.99
CA HIS A 38 25.43 4.12 7.97
C HIS A 38 24.12 4.91 7.97
N ILE A 39 24.03 5.98 8.75
CA ILE A 39 22.85 6.86 8.79
C ILE A 39 22.68 7.56 7.44
N GLY A 40 23.77 8.08 6.84
CA GLY A 40 23.75 8.71 5.53
C GLY A 40 23.33 7.74 4.42
N LEU A 41 23.79 6.48 4.49
CA LEU A 41 23.39 5.43 3.56
C LEU A 41 21.89 5.15 3.66
N VAL A 42 21.36 4.95 4.88
CA VAL A 42 19.93 4.71 5.09
C VAL A 42 19.07 5.87 4.58
N ILE A 43 19.47 7.11 4.88
CA ILE A 43 18.75 8.31 4.41
C ILE A 43 18.79 8.39 2.89
N THR A 44 19.95 8.14 2.27
CA THR A 44 20.09 8.15 0.80
C THR A 44 19.21 7.07 0.15
N CYS A 45 19.15 5.86 0.74
CA CYS A 45 18.26 4.81 0.29
C CYS A 45 16.78 5.23 0.38
N MET A 46 16.37 5.86 1.49
CA MET A 46 15.00 6.37 1.63
C MET A 46 14.69 7.42 0.58
N ILE A 47 15.55 8.40 0.37
CA ILE A 47 15.37 9.43 -0.66
C ILE A 47 15.25 8.80 -2.04
N TYR A 48 16.09 7.81 -2.35
CA TYR A 48 16.07 7.13 -3.64
C TYR A 48 14.76 6.36 -3.88
N ILE A 49 14.24 5.68 -2.85
CA ILE A 49 12.93 5.02 -2.92
C ILE A 49 11.81 6.04 -3.15
N TYR A 50 11.79 7.16 -2.41
CA TYR A 50 10.76 8.18 -2.58
C TYR A 50 10.84 8.86 -3.95
N MET A 51 12.03 9.14 -4.48
CA MET A 51 12.18 9.68 -5.82
C MET A 51 11.65 8.71 -6.88
N GLY A 52 11.99 7.42 -6.78
CA GLY A 52 11.44 6.40 -7.68
C GLY A 52 9.92 6.31 -7.59
N ALA A 53 9.36 6.35 -6.38
CA ALA A 53 7.92 6.31 -6.15
C ALA A 53 7.18 7.47 -6.82
N ILE A 54 7.72 8.69 -6.71
CA ILE A 54 7.16 9.88 -7.36
C ILE A 54 7.19 9.71 -8.88
N ILE A 55 8.30 9.20 -9.44
CA ILE A 55 8.44 8.98 -10.88
C ILE A 55 7.44 7.94 -11.37
N PHE A 56 7.36 6.77 -10.73
CA PHE A 56 6.43 5.71 -11.11
C PHE A 56 4.99 6.17 -11.00
N ARG A 57 4.62 6.85 -9.91
CA ARG A 57 3.28 7.43 -9.78
C ARG A 57 2.98 8.40 -10.92
N TYR A 58 3.91 9.28 -11.25
CA TYR A 58 3.68 10.29 -12.29
C TYR A 58 3.48 9.66 -13.69
N LEU A 59 4.17 8.56 -13.98
CA LEU A 59 4.09 7.87 -15.26
C LEU A 59 2.88 6.93 -15.35
N GLU A 60 2.61 6.17 -14.29
CA GLU A 60 1.63 5.07 -14.33
C GLU A 60 0.21 5.51 -13.94
N HIS A 61 0.07 6.51 -13.05
CA HIS A 61 -1.23 7.03 -12.66
C HIS A 61 -2.08 7.60 -13.81
N PRO A 62 -1.54 8.38 -14.78
CA PRO A 62 -2.36 8.82 -15.91
C PRO A 62 -2.80 7.66 -16.81
N HIS A 63 -1.93 6.65 -16.97
CA HIS A 63 -2.26 5.45 -17.74
C HIS A 63 -3.35 4.61 -17.05
N GLU A 64 -3.33 4.54 -15.72
CA GLU A 64 -4.39 3.92 -14.93
C GLU A 64 -5.75 4.58 -15.17
N ILE A 65 -5.80 5.92 -15.19
CA ILE A 65 -7.05 6.65 -15.42
C ILE A 65 -7.62 6.34 -16.81
N GLU A 66 -6.77 6.33 -17.84
CA GLU A 66 -7.18 6.03 -19.22
C GLU A 66 -7.76 4.61 -19.34
N ILE A 67 -7.08 3.61 -18.79
CA ILE A 67 -7.55 2.22 -18.81
C ILE A 67 -8.83 2.05 -17.98
N ARG A 68 -8.94 2.74 -16.85
CA ARG A 68 -10.15 2.73 -16.02
C ARG A 68 -11.35 3.25 -16.81
N GLU A 69 -11.19 4.37 -17.50
CA GLU A 69 -12.26 4.96 -18.31
C GLU A 69 -12.66 4.02 -19.46
N GLU A 70 -11.70 3.48 -20.20
CA GLU A 70 -11.96 2.48 -21.25
C GLU A 70 -12.68 1.24 -20.70
N THR A 71 -12.25 0.74 -19.53
CA THR A 71 -12.86 -0.43 -18.89
C THR A 71 -14.29 -0.14 -18.46
N SER A 72 -14.57 1.05 -17.91
CA SER A 72 -15.92 1.42 -17.50
C SER A 72 -16.89 1.42 -18.67
N VAL A 73 -16.50 2.05 -19.79
CA VAL A 73 -17.31 2.08 -21.02
C VAL A 73 -17.49 0.67 -21.59
N ARG A 74 -16.40 -0.10 -21.67
CA ARG A 74 -16.45 -1.47 -22.20
C ARG A 74 -17.33 -2.39 -21.36
N PHE A 75 -17.35 -2.22 -20.04
CA PHE A 75 -18.21 -2.98 -19.15
C PHE A 75 -19.68 -2.61 -19.34
N GLU A 76 -20.00 -1.32 -19.39
CA GLU A 76 -21.36 -0.84 -19.66
C GLU A 76 -21.86 -1.33 -21.02
N GLU A 77 -21.03 -1.28 -22.06
CA GLU A 77 -21.36 -1.83 -23.38
C GLU A 77 -21.63 -3.34 -23.33
N LEU A 78 -20.79 -4.10 -22.61
CA LEU A 78 -20.95 -5.55 -22.49
C LEU A 78 -22.26 -5.90 -21.78
N GLN A 79 -22.58 -5.17 -20.71
CA GLN A 79 -23.84 -5.34 -19.96
C GLN A 79 -25.05 -4.97 -20.83
N GLN A 80 -25.00 -3.84 -21.55
CA GLN A 80 -26.09 -3.42 -22.43
C GLN A 80 -26.32 -4.38 -23.60
N ARG A 81 -25.24 -4.90 -24.20
CA ARG A 81 -25.34 -5.91 -25.26
C ARG A 81 -25.99 -7.19 -24.73
N PHE A 82 -25.54 -7.67 -23.57
CA PHE A 82 -26.15 -8.84 -22.94
C PHE A 82 -27.64 -8.64 -22.66
N LEU A 83 -28.03 -7.51 -22.05
CA LEU A 83 -29.44 -7.22 -21.76
C LEU A 83 -30.28 -7.12 -23.04
N ARG A 84 -29.77 -6.49 -24.08
CA ARG A 84 -30.45 -6.39 -25.38
C ARG A 84 -30.62 -7.75 -26.03
N ASP A 85 -29.57 -8.58 -26.03
CA ASP A 85 -29.59 -9.91 -26.64
C ASP A 85 -30.56 -10.84 -25.88
N VAL A 86 -30.66 -10.71 -24.55
CA VAL A 86 -31.67 -11.42 -23.73
C VAL A 86 -33.08 -10.91 -24.02
N GLU A 87 -33.28 -9.59 -24.17
CA GLU A 87 -34.58 -9.01 -24.46
C GLU A 87 -35.08 -9.39 -25.86
N GLU A 88 -34.22 -9.35 -26.88
CA GLU A 88 -34.52 -9.81 -28.23
C GLU A 88 -34.86 -11.30 -28.26
N MET A 89 -34.17 -12.12 -27.46
CA MET A 89 -34.45 -13.54 -27.31
C MET A 89 -35.81 -13.79 -26.63
N LYS A 90 -36.14 -13.03 -25.59
CA LYS A 90 -37.44 -13.09 -24.90
C LYS A 90 -38.60 -12.74 -25.84
N ASP A 91 -38.43 -11.73 -26.69
CA ASP A 91 -39.48 -11.27 -27.60
C ASP A 91 -39.67 -12.20 -28.82
N THR A 92 -38.68 -13.03 -29.16
CA THR A 92 -38.73 -13.98 -30.28
C THR A 92 -39.16 -15.40 -29.89
N LEU A 93 -38.98 -15.80 -28.62
CA LEU A 93 -39.27 -17.14 -28.11
C LEU A 93 -40.46 -17.14 -27.14
N ASP A 94 -41.66 -16.90 -27.66
CA ASP A 94 -42.90 -16.92 -26.86
C ASP A 94 -43.45 -18.35 -26.60
N ALA A 95 -42.73 -19.42 -27.00
CA ALA A 95 -43.32 -20.78 -27.06
C ALA A 95 -42.44 -22.01 -26.71
N ASP A 96 -41.12 -21.90 -26.54
CA ASP A 96 -40.25 -23.05 -26.18
C ASP A 96 -39.27 -22.72 -25.04
N GLU A 97 -39.68 -23.05 -23.81
CA GLU A 97 -38.91 -22.87 -22.58
C GLU A 97 -37.59 -23.67 -22.57
N TYR A 98 -37.53 -24.80 -23.30
CA TYR A 98 -36.35 -25.66 -23.35
C TYR A 98 -35.29 -25.11 -24.30
N GLY A 99 -35.69 -24.65 -25.50
CA GLY A 99 -34.81 -23.94 -26.43
C GLY A 99 -34.30 -22.61 -25.86
N PHE A 100 -35.11 -21.91 -25.05
CA PHE A 100 -34.71 -20.67 -24.40
C PHE A 100 -33.56 -20.88 -23.40
N ASN A 101 -33.67 -21.85 -22.48
CA ASN A 101 -32.61 -22.11 -21.50
C ASN A 101 -31.28 -22.52 -22.15
N ALA A 102 -31.32 -23.38 -23.17
CA ALA A 102 -30.09 -23.80 -23.88
C ALA A 102 -29.40 -22.62 -24.59
N THR A 103 -30.17 -21.69 -25.17
CA THR A 103 -29.62 -20.52 -25.85
C THR A 103 -29.13 -19.46 -24.87
N LEU A 104 -29.84 -19.28 -23.75
CA LEU A 104 -29.47 -18.38 -22.66
C LEU A 104 -28.17 -18.83 -21.98
N ASP A 105 -27.97 -20.13 -21.76
CA ASP A 105 -26.71 -20.68 -21.23
C ASP A 105 -25.52 -20.33 -22.14
N VAL A 106 -25.68 -20.40 -23.47
CA VAL A 106 -24.62 -20.01 -24.42
C VAL A 106 -24.32 -18.51 -24.32
N LEU A 107 -25.36 -17.68 -24.20
CA LEU A 107 -25.21 -16.22 -24.09
C LEU A 107 -24.53 -15.83 -22.78
N ILE A 108 -24.91 -16.44 -21.65
CA ILE A 108 -24.25 -16.26 -20.35
C ILE A 108 -22.79 -16.69 -20.44
N ASN A 109 -22.50 -17.86 -21.02
CA ASN A 109 -21.12 -18.33 -21.14
C ASN A 109 -20.26 -17.39 -21.98
N ASN A 110 -20.79 -16.84 -23.08
CA ASN A 110 -20.10 -15.87 -23.91
C ASN A 110 -19.85 -14.54 -23.16
N TYR A 111 -20.86 -14.06 -22.43
CA TYR A 111 -20.73 -12.89 -21.56
C TYR A 111 -19.65 -13.08 -20.50
N LEU A 112 -19.69 -14.21 -19.76
CA LEU A 112 -18.72 -14.54 -18.72
C LEU A 112 -17.31 -14.71 -19.29
N GLU A 113 -17.15 -15.32 -20.46
CA GLU A 113 -15.85 -15.45 -21.11
C GLU A 113 -15.25 -14.07 -21.44
N ASN A 114 -16.03 -13.16 -22.00
CA ASN A 114 -15.58 -11.81 -22.31
C ASN A 114 -15.28 -10.99 -21.04
N LEU A 115 -16.07 -11.20 -19.99
CA LEU A 115 -15.85 -10.60 -18.68
C LEU A 115 -14.53 -11.09 -18.07
N PHE A 116 -14.29 -12.40 -18.05
CA PHE A 116 -13.05 -12.96 -17.48
C PHE A 116 -11.81 -12.57 -18.29
N LYS A 117 -11.89 -12.46 -19.62
CA LYS A 117 -10.80 -11.90 -20.44
C LYS A 117 -10.47 -10.46 -20.06
N SER A 118 -11.46 -9.66 -19.62
CA SER A 118 -11.17 -8.31 -19.13
C SER A 118 -10.38 -8.31 -17.81
N PHE A 119 -10.50 -9.37 -16.99
CA PHE A 119 -9.79 -9.50 -15.71
C PHE A 119 -8.29 -9.83 -15.87
N ASP A 120 -7.82 -10.16 -17.07
CA ASP A 120 -6.38 -10.27 -17.35
C ASP A 120 -5.66 -8.93 -17.11
N ASN A 121 -6.37 -7.81 -17.27
CA ASN A 121 -5.86 -6.51 -16.89
C ASN A 121 -6.06 -6.26 -15.38
N PRO A 122 -5.00 -5.97 -14.61
CA PRO A 122 -5.09 -5.73 -13.17
C PRO A 122 -5.95 -4.50 -12.82
N ILE A 123 -5.97 -3.48 -13.68
CA ILE A 123 -6.77 -2.26 -13.48
C ILE A 123 -8.25 -2.58 -13.64
N ALA A 124 -8.60 -3.37 -14.66
CA ALA A 124 -9.98 -3.81 -14.86
C ALA A 124 -10.47 -4.67 -13.70
N ARG A 125 -9.64 -5.62 -13.24
CA ARG A 125 -9.96 -6.44 -12.06
C ARG A 125 -10.24 -5.58 -10.83
N ASN A 126 -9.40 -4.58 -10.56
CA ASN A 126 -9.59 -3.66 -9.44
C ASN A 126 -10.85 -2.80 -9.60
N TYR A 127 -11.16 -2.36 -10.82
CA TYR A 127 -12.41 -1.66 -11.11
C TYR A 127 -13.63 -2.51 -10.75
N PHE A 128 -13.65 -3.78 -11.15
CA PHE A 128 -14.69 -4.72 -10.76
C PHE A 128 -14.78 -4.92 -9.25
N ASP A 129 -13.65 -5.12 -8.58
CA ASP A 129 -13.60 -5.27 -7.13
C ASP A 129 -14.21 -4.04 -6.43
N SER A 130 -13.87 -2.84 -6.89
CA SER A 130 -14.43 -1.60 -6.36
C SER A 130 -15.94 -1.44 -6.61
N LEU A 131 -16.43 -1.94 -7.74
CA LEU A 131 -17.84 -1.89 -8.08
C LEU A 131 -18.69 -2.78 -7.16
N PHE A 132 -18.17 -3.95 -6.76
CA PHE A 132 -18.90 -4.91 -5.94
C PHE A 132 -18.66 -4.77 -4.44
N TYR A 133 -17.45 -4.38 -4.02
CA TYR A 133 -17.04 -4.37 -2.61
C TYR A 133 -16.86 -2.97 -2.01
N ASN A 134 -16.81 -1.91 -2.83
CA ASN A 134 -16.55 -0.54 -2.37
C ASN A 134 -17.61 0.46 -2.84
N ASP A 135 -18.87 0.04 -2.94
CA ASP A 135 -20.01 0.90 -3.31
C ASP A 135 -19.83 1.70 -4.62
N GLY A 136 -18.98 1.21 -5.54
CA GLY A 136 -18.66 1.90 -6.79
C GLY A 136 -17.57 2.96 -6.68
N GLU A 137 -16.98 3.18 -5.50
CA GLU A 137 -15.84 4.08 -5.35
C GLU A 137 -14.54 3.36 -5.75
N TYR A 138 -13.96 3.76 -6.88
CA TYR A 138 -12.71 3.19 -7.37
C TYR A 138 -11.52 3.53 -6.44
N VAL A 139 -10.73 2.52 -6.09
CA VAL A 139 -9.52 2.68 -5.28
C VAL A 139 -8.30 2.65 -6.18
N ASP A 140 -7.56 3.75 -6.26
CA ASP A 140 -6.37 3.86 -7.11
C ASP A 140 -5.30 2.81 -6.75
N LEU A 141 -4.73 2.14 -7.77
CA LEU A 141 -3.60 1.22 -7.58
C LEU A 141 -2.33 2.01 -7.30
N TRP A 142 -2.09 3.08 -8.07
CA TRP A 142 -0.87 3.88 -7.98
C TRP A 142 -0.93 4.97 -6.91
N THR A 143 -1.29 4.59 -5.68
CA THR A 143 -1.14 5.47 -4.50
C THR A 143 0.32 5.73 -4.15
N MET A 144 0.64 6.82 -3.44
CA MET A 144 2.01 7.08 -2.99
C MET A 144 2.59 5.92 -2.17
N ASP A 145 1.77 5.32 -1.29
CA ASP A 145 2.16 4.16 -0.48
C ASP A 145 2.48 2.94 -1.36
N SER A 146 1.63 2.66 -2.36
CA SER A 146 1.86 1.59 -3.35
C SER A 146 3.11 1.81 -4.20
N SER A 147 3.35 3.04 -4.67
CA SER A 147 4.52 3.38 -5.47
C SER A 147 5.83 3.29 -4.68
N VAL A 148 5.81 3.63 -3.39
CA VAL A 148 6.95 3.44 -2.48
C VAL A 148 7.24 1.95 -2.30
N LEU A 149 6.20 1.15 -2.04
CA LEU A 149 6.35 -0.30 -1.91
C LEU A 149 6.89 -0.92 -3.20
N PHE A 150 6.32 -0.56 -4.35
CA PHE A 150 6.77 -1.01 -5.66
C PHE A 150 8.25 -0.70 -5.87
N THR A 151 8.65 0.56 -5.70
CA THR A 151 10.05 0.99 -5.84
C THR A 151 10.97 0.23 -4.89
N ALA A 152 10.57 0.02 -3.63
CA ALA A 152 11.35 -0.73 -2.66
C ALA A 152 11.55 -2.20 -3.09
N THR A 153 10.50 -2.86 -3.61
CA THR A 153 10.56 -4.25 -4.10
C THR A 153 11.25 -4.41 -5.45
N THR A 154 11.36 -3.34 -6.24
CA THR A 154 12.20 -3.33 -7.46
C THR A 154 13.68 -3.26 -7.09
N LEU A 155 14.03 -2.52 -6.04
CA LEU A 155 15.42 -2.30 -5.62
C LEU A 155 15.97 -3.41 -4.73
N VAL A 156 15.15 -3.91 -3.80
CA VAL A 156 15.42 -5.14 -3.08
C VAL A 156 14.69 -6.22 -3.85
N PRO A 157 15.36 -7.09 -4.63
CA PRO A 157 14.68 -8.07 -5.46
C PRO A 157 14.03 -9.13 -4.57
N VAL A 158 12.85 -8.82 -4.03
CA VAL A 158 12.00 -9.76 -3.29
C VAL A 158 11.26 -10.68 -4.28
N GLY A 159 11.27 -10.36 -5.58
CA GLY A 159 10.69 -11.22 -6.61
C GLY A 159 9.16 -11.34 -6.48
N LEU A 160 8.47 -10.26 -6.11
CA LEU A 160 7.01 -10.19 -6.04
C LEU A 160 6.33 -10.06 -7.41
N ASN A 161 6.96 -10.55 -8.48
CA ASN A 161 6.50 -10.37 -9.86
C ASN A 161 5.26 -11.20 -10.26
N VAL A 162 4.58 -11.86 -9.30
CA VAL A 162 3.39 -12.69 -9.58
C VAL A 162 2.17 -12.34 -8.69
N HIS A 163 2.33 -11.58 -7.59
CA HIS A 163 1.26 -11.38 -6.59
C HIS A 163 0.91 -9.90 -6.33
N TYR A 164 0.92 -9.04 -7.36
CA TYR A 164 0.48 -7.64 -7.18
C TYR A 164 -1.02 -7.51 -6.90
N THR A 165 -1.83 -8.52 -7.22
CA THR A 165 -3.29 -8.48 -7.00
C THR A 165 -3.73 -9.06 -5.64
N GLU A 166 -2.95 -9.92 -4.98
CA GLU A 166 -3.29 -10.47 -3.64
C GLU A 166 -2.64 -9.70 -2.48
N ASN A 167 -1.48 -9.06 -2.69
CA ASN A 167 -0.82 -8.34 -1.60
C ASN A 167 -1.43 -6.96 -1.34
N LEU A 168 -2.00 -6.30 -2.34
CA LEU A 168 -2.70 -5.03 -2.12
C LEU A 168 -3.99 -5.20 -1.29
N THR A 169 -4.73 -6.28 -1.52
CA THR A 169 -5.91 -6.64 -0.70
C THR A 169 -5.50 -7.02 0.72
N PHE A 170 -4.37 -7.73 0.91
CA PHE A 170 -3.83 -8.01 2.26
C PHE A 170 -3.37 -6.75 3.00
N TYR A 171 -2.71 -5.80 2.33
CA TYR A 171 -2.27 -4.54 2.95
C TYR A 171 -3.46 -3.60 3.26
N GLN A 172 -4.49 -3.54 2.41
CA GLN A 172 -5.70 -2.77 2.71
C GLN A 172 -6.53 -3.40 3.85
N TYR A 173 -6.60 -4.73 3.92
CA TYR A 173 -7.22 -5.46 5.03
C TYR A 173 -6.48 -5.23 6.35
N HIS A 174 -5.14 -5.27 6.33
CA HIS A 174 -4.32 -4.98 7.50
C HIS A 174 -4.41 -3.51 7.94
N ARG A 175 -4.57 -2.55 7.01
CA ARG A 175 -4.78 -1.13 7.34
C ARG A 175 -6.10 -0.92 8.11
N LYS A 176 -7.21 -1.52 7.67
CA LYS A 176 -8.51 -1.40 8.35
C LYS A 176 -8.48 -1.99 9.77
N HIS A 177 -7.75 -3.09 9.98
CA HIS A 177 -7.59 -3.69 11.33
C HIS A 177 -6.65 -2.89 12.25
N VAL A 178 -5.53 -2.36 11.74
CA VAL A 178 -4.61 -1.54 12.55
C VAL A 178 -5.24 -0.20 12.96
N GLN A 179 -6.05 0.40 12.09
CA GLN A 179 -6.74 1.66 12.41
C GLN A 179 -7.86 1.45 13.44
N ALA A 180 -8.52 0.29 13.44
CA ALA A 180 -9.49 -0.11 14.46
C ALA A 180 -8.83 -0.40 15.81
N GLU A 181 -7.64 -1.01 15.83
CA GLU A 181 -6.88 -1.26 17.06
C GLU A 181 -6.34 0.03 17.69
N GLU A 182 -5.89 1.00 16.88
CA GLU A 182 -5.46 2.31 17.41
C GLU A 182 -6.61 3.11 18.05
N GLU A 183 -7.81 3.07 17.48
CA GLU A 183 -9.00 3.67 18.06
C GLU A 183 -9.39 2.99 19.38
N LEU A 184 -9.31 1.65 19.44
CA LEU A 184 -9.59 0.86 20.64
C LEU A 184 -8.57 1.13 21.77
N ILE A 185 -7.29 1.27 21.42
CA ILE A 185 -6.21 1.63 22.36
C ILE A 185 -6.39 3.06 22.87
N ARG A 186 -6.73 4.03 21.99
CA ARG A 186 -7.05 5.41 22.42
C ARG A 186 -8.26 5.45 23.35
N HIS A 187 -9.29 4.67 23.05
CA HIS A 187 -10.50 4.58 23.88
C HIS A 187 -10.23 3.90 25.23
N LEU A 188 -9.36 2.88 25.28
CA LEU A 188 -8.89 2.22 26.51
C LEU A 188 -8.03 3.15 27.37
N PHE A 189 -7.09 3.88 26.76
CA PHE A 189 -6.26 4.87 27.47
C PHE A 189 -7.10 6.03 28.04
N TYR A 190 -8.09 6.51 27.27
CA TYR A 190 -9.00 7.56 27.72
C TYR A 190 -9.90 7.11 28.89
N LYS A 191 -10.30 5.83 28.91
CA LYS A 191 -11.11 5.25 30.00
C LYS A 191 -10.28 4.95 31.26
N LEU A 192 -9.02 4.52 31.10
CA LEU A 192 -8.08 4.30 32.22
C LEU A 192 -7.62 5.63 32.85
N GLY A 193 -7.40 6.68 32.05
CA GLY A 193 -7.04 8.01 32.54
C GLY A 193 -8.13 8.69 33.38
N ARG A 194 -9.40 8.27 33.26
CA ARG A 194 -10.53 8.78 34.05
C ARG A 194 -10.76 8.01 35.37
N VAL A 195 -10.09 6.89 35.57
CA VAL A 195 -10.17 6.08 36.82
C VAL A 195 -9.02 6.43 37.78
N ALA A 196 -7.97 7.10 37.28
CA ALA A 196 -6.80 7.50 38.05
C ALA A 196 -6.81 8.99 38.50
N ALA A 197 -7.93 9.69 38.32
CA ALA A 197 -8.20 11.04 38.83
C ALA A 197 -9.45 11.00 39.73
#